data_AF-A0AAV2FWF9-F1
#
_entry.id   AF-A0AAV2FWF9-F1
#
_cell.length_a   1.000
_cell.length_b   1.000
_cell.length_c   1.000
_cell.angle_alpha   90.00
_cell.angle_beta   90.00
_cell.angle_gamma   90.00
#
_symmetry.space_group_name_H-M   'P 1'
#
loop_
_entity.id
_entity.type
_entity.pdbx_description
1 polymer ?
#
loop_
_entity_poly.entity_id
_entity_poly.type
_entity_poly.pdbx_seq_one_letter_code
_entity_poly.pdbx_strand_id
1 'polypeptide(L)'
;MQSEFPELGLTGEDCKEMTWLESVVFHGGFPSNATVEALPDRSNNSPLIWTLKYKCKSDFVRGDPIPESALFKMWEKLTEIEPEFGGILMFPWGGEMEEISEFRIPFPHRGGNLYMIQHMAYWSDEGERTEERHVGWLRELYDLAGDYVSRGFLCVACAAAREGGRGMSVRSKEELGGARLK
;
A
#
# COMPACT_ATOMS: atom_id res chain seq x y z
N MET A 1 22.65 -9.68 2.06
CA MET A 1 21.52 -10.62 1.92
C MET A 1 21.83 -11.99 2.47
N GLN A 2 22.87 -12.70 2.00
CA GLN A 2 23.19 -14.04 2.53
C GLN A 2 23.58 -14.08 4.02
N SER A 3 24.09 -12.98 4.57
CA SER A 3 24.38 -12.86 6.02
C SER A 3 23.16 -12.40 6.84
N GLU A 4 22.44 -11.39 6.35
CA GLU A 4 21.38 -10.70 7.10
C GLU A 4 19.99 -11.34 6.95
N PHE A 5 19.71 -11.99 5.82
CA PHE A 5 18.40 -12.60 5.53
C PHE A 5 18.56 -13.84 4.63
N PRO A 6 19.25 -14.89 5.11
CA PRO A 6 19.50 -16.12 4.34
C PRO A 6 18.22 -16.90 4.01
N GLU A 7 17.14 -16.76 4.80
CA GLU A 7 15.87 -17.47 4.63
C GLU A 7 15.17 -17.12 3.31
N LEU A 8 15.44 -15.95 2.74
CA LEU A 8 14.92 -15.55 1.43
C LEU A 8 15.49 -16.40 0.29
N GLY A 9 16.68 -17.00 0.47
CA GLY A 9 17.31 -17.84 -0.54
C GLY A 9 17.75 -17.10 -1.82
N LEU A 10 17.90 -15.76 -1.76
CA LEU A 10 18.21 -14.92 -2.91
C LEU A 10 19.52 -15.35 -3.60
N THR A 11 19.46 -15.55 -4.92
CA THR A 11 20.61 -15.89 -5.75
C THR A 11 21.01 -14.74 -6.67
N GLY A 12 22.15 -14.89 -7.36
CA GLY A 12 22.58 -13.92 -8.38
C GLY A 12 21.68 -13.90 -9.61
N GLU A 13 20.97 -15.00 -9.90
CA GLU A 13 20.07 -15.11 -11.06
C GLU A 13 18.76 -14.33 -10.85
N ASP A 14 18.37 -14.10 -9.59
CA ASP A 14 17.22 -13.29 -9.22
C ASP A 14 17.52 -11.78 -9.28
N CYS A 15 18.81 -11.42 -9.30
CA CYS A 15 19.26 -10.03 -9.31
C CYS A 15 19.39 -9.52 -10.75
N LYS A 16 18.83 -8.34 -11.01
CA LYS A 16 18.97 -7.66 -12.30
C LYS A 16 19.61 -6.28 -12.10
N GLU A 17 20.86 -6.13 -12.55
CA GLU A 17 21.52 -4.82 -12.56
C GLU A 17 20.91 -3.92 -13.64
N MET A 18 20.63 -2.67 -13.27
CA MET A 18 20.10 -1.63 -14.15
C MET A 18 20.38 -0.25 -13.55
N THR A 19 20.26 0.80 -14.35
CA THR A 19 20.35 2.18 -13.87
C THR A 19 19.17 2.53 -12.96
N TRP A 20 19.31 3.59 -12.16
CA TRP A 20 18.22 4.06 -11.31
C TRP A 20 16.94 4.38 -12.11
N LEU A 21 17.04 5.03 -13.27
CA LEU A 21 15.87 5.33 -14.11
C LEU A 21 15.20 4.07 -14.66
N GLU A 22 15.97 3.07 -15.07
CA GLU A 22 15.42 1.79 -15.51
C GLU A 22 14.70 1.06 -14.36
N SER A 23 15.20 1.17 -13.13
CA SER A 23 14.52 0.61 -11.95
C SER A 23 13.16 1.27 -11.67
N VAL A 24 13.03 2.57 -11.94
CA VAL A 24 11.75 3.28 -11.83
C VAL A 24 10.74 2.74 -12.85
N VAL A 25 11.17 2.47 -14.08
CA VAL A 25 10.32 1.83 -15.11
C VAL A 25 9.95 0.41 -14.70
N PHE A 26 10.94 -0.36 -14.22
CA PHE A 26 10.77 -1.75 -13.80
C PHE A 26 9.75 -1.90 -12.66
N HIS A 27 9.81 -1.04 -11.64
CA HIS A 27 8.88 -1.06 -10.50
C HIS A 27 7.57 -0.28 -10.74
N GLY A 28 7.54 0.60 -11.74
CA GLY A 28 6.39 1.49 -12.02
C GLY A 28 5.18 0.81 -12.66
N GLY A 29 5.22 -0.51 -12.86
CA GLY A 29 4.14 -1.28 -13.48
C GLY A 29 4.07 -1.17 -15.00
N PHE A 30 5.07 -0.54 -15.64
CA PHE A 30 5.14 -0.44 -17.09
C PHE A 30 5.26 -1.83 -17.76
N PRO A 31 4.87 -1.96 -19.04
CA PRO A 31 5.14 -3.18 -19.82
C PRO A 31 6.62 -3.59 -19.74
N SER A 32 6.90 -4.89 -19.76
CA SER A 32 8.26 -5.42 -19.57
C SER A 32 9.29 -4.97 -20.61
N ASN A 33 8.83 -4.46 -21.76
CA ASN A 33 9.66 -3.91 -22.83
C ASN A 33 9.71 -2.36 -22.84
N ALA A 34 9.12 -1.70 -21.85
CA ALA A 34 9.14 -0.25 -21.75
C ALA A 34 10.54 0.28 -21.44
N THR A 35 10.83 1.48 -21.95
CA THR A 35 12.09 2.19 -21.74
C THR A 35 11.85 3.47 -20.94
N VAL A 36 12.92 4.16 -20.55
CA VAL A 36 12.86 5.38 -19.74
C VAL A 36 12.10 6.53 -20.43
N GLU A 37 12.00 6.49 -21.76
CA GLU A 37 11.22 7.43 -22.58
C GLU A 37 9.71 7.32 -22.33
N ALA A 38 9.23 6.25 -21.69
CA ALA A 38 7.83 6.10 -21.30
C ALA A 38 7.45 6.94 -20.07
N LEU A 39 8.42 7.32 -19.22
CA LEU A 39 8.16 8.05 -17.96
C LEU A 39 7.41 9.39 -18.13
N PRO A 40 7.68 10.21 -19.16
CA PRO A 40 6.97 11.46 -19.38
C PRO A 40 5.55 11.28 -19.94
N ASP A 41 5.21 10.10 -20.46
CA ASP A 41 3.90 9.86 -21.06
C ASP A 41 2.81 9.82 -19.98
N ARG A 42 1.83 10.73 -20.12
CA ARG A 42 0.66 10.84 -19.23
C ARG A 42 -0.62 10.33 -19.91
N SER A 43 -0.49 9.69 -21.08
CA SER A 43 -1.61 9.09 -21.79
C SER A 43 -2.24 7.99 -20.92
N ASN A 44 -3.54 7.74 -21.12
CA ASN A 44 -4.31 6.77 -20.34
C ASN A 44 -3.97 5.30 -20.69
N ASN A 45 -2.81 5.04 -21.32
CA ASN A 45 -2.22 3.72 -21.53
C ASN A 45 -1.54 3.18 -20.25
N SER A 46 -1.95 3.74 -19.11
CA SER A 46 -1.41 3.39 -17.81
C SER A 46 -1.75 1.94 -17.49
N PRO A 47 -0.88 1.21 -16.77
CA PRO A 47 -1.09 -0.19 -16.38
C PRO A 47 -2.51 -0.44 -15.84
N LEU A 48 -3.07 -1.64 -16.07
CA LEU A 48 -4.47 -1.98 -15.72
C LEU A 48 -4.91 -1.51 -14.33
N ILE A 49 -4.02 -1.58 -13.34
CA ILE A 49 -4.24 -1.13 -11.95
C ILE A 49 -4.65 0.35 -11.82
N TRP A 50 -4.24 1.21 -12.74
CA TRP A 50 -4.57 2.64 -12.75
C TRP A 50 -5.96 2.94 -13.29
N THR A 51 -6.61 1.95 -13.90
CA THR A 51 -7.99 2.05 -14.42
C THR A 51 -9.03 1.45 -13.49
N LEU A 52 -8.59 0.67 -12.48
CA LEU A 52 -9.46 0.07 -11.48
C LEU A 52 -9.87 1.09 -10.41
N LYS A 53 -11.06 0.89 -9.84
CA LYS A 53 -11.42 1.52 -8.58
C LYS A 53 -10.58 0.90 -7.48
N TYR A 54 -10.22 1.67 -6.46
CA TYR A 54 -9.51 1.10 -5.32
C TYR A 54 -9.85 1.75 -3.99
N LYS A 55 -9.62 0.97 -2.93
CA LYS A 55 -9.56 1.45 -1.55
C LYS A 55 -8.30 0.89 -0.92
N CYS A 56 -7.61 1.73 -0.15
CA CYS A 56 -6.51 1.27 0.69
C CYS A 56 -6.55 1.91 2.08
N LYS A 57 -5.88 1.25 3.02
CA LYS A 57 -5.62 1.73 4.38
C LYS A 57 -4.21 1.34 4.78
N SER A 58 -3.50 2.25 5.42
CA SER A 58 -2.15 1.97 5.92
C SER A 58 -2.00 2.35 7.39
N ASP A 59 -1.11 1.63 8.08
CA ASP A 59 -0.64 1.95 9.43
C ASP A 59 0.84 1.58 9.58
N PHE A 60 1.40 1.88 10.75
CA PHE A 60 2.76 1.50 11.12
C PHE A 60 2.76 0.42 12.20
N VAL A 61 3.57 -0.62 11.99
CA VAL A 61 3.89 -1.61 13.02
C VAL A 61 5.03 -1.07 13.86
N ARG A 62 4.88 -1.13 15.19
CA ARG A 62 5.83 -0.58 16.17
C ARG A 62 6.12 -1.61 17.25
N GLY A 63 7.36 -1.62 17.74
CA GLY A 63 7.77 -2.54 18.80
C GLY A 63 7.96 -3.96 18.26
N ASP A 64 6.95 -4.80 18.42
CA ASP A 64 7.02 -6.22 18.04
C ASP A 64 6.43 -6.45 16.63
N PRO A 65 7.03 -7.36 15.83
CA PRO A 65 6.44 -7.78 14.56
C PRO A 65 5.07 -8.43 14.76
N ILE A 66 4.22 -8.36 13.72
CA ILE A 66 2.98 -9.13 13.67
C ILE A 66 3.31 -10.63 13.84
N PRO A 67 2.67 -11.34 14.79
CA PRO A 67 2.97 -12.74 15.02
C PRO A 67 2.54 -13.61 13.83
N GLU A 68 3.24 -14.72 13.63
CA GLU A 68 3.00 -15.67 12.54
C GLU A 68 1.53 -16.11 12.46
N SER A 69 0.87 -16.34 13.60
CA SER A 69 -0.54 -16.72 13.66
C SER A 69 -1.49 -15.65 13.10
N ALA A 70 -1.16 -14.37 13.23
CA ALA A 70 -1.93 -13.27 12.63
C ALA A 70 -1.61 -13.12 11.14
N LEU A 71 -0.34 -13.31 10.74
CA LEU A 71 0.05 -13.36 9.33
C LEU A 71 -0.71 -14.47 8.59
N PHE A 72 -0.86 -15.66 9.19
CA PHE A 72 -1.65 -16.75 8.62
C PHE A 72 -3.12 -16.40 8.42
N LYS A 73 -3.77 -15.75 9.40
CA LYS A 73 -5.16 -15.30 9.24
C LYS A 73 -5.32 -14.28 8.11
N MET A 74 -4.38 -13.34 8.01
CA MET A 74 -4.37 -12.39 6.89
C MET A 74 -4.15 -13.10 5.56
N TRP A 75 -3.27 -14.10 5.52
CA TRP A 75 -3.07 -14.93 4.34
C TRP A 75 -4.32 -15.70 3.94
N GLU A 76 -5.01 -16.35 4.88
CA GLU A 76 -6.30 -17.01 4.64
C GLU A 76 -7.30 -16.03 4.02
N LYS A 77 -7.41 -14.82 4.58
CA LYS A 77 -8.28 -13.76 4.04
C LYS A 77 -7.90 -13.35 2.61
N LEU A 78 -6.61 -13.28 2.29
CA LEU A 78 -6.10 -12.98 0.94
C LEU A 78 -6.40 -14.10 -0.08
N THR A 79 -6.61 -15.34 0.39
CA THR A 79 -6.98 -16.47 -0.48
C THR A 79 -8.49 -16.62 -0.72
N GLU A 80 -9.33 -15.83 -0.04
CA GLU A 80 -10.76 -15.78 -0.32
C GLU A 80 -11.02 -15.19 -1.72
N ILE A 81 -12.17 -15.54 -2.32
CA ILE A 81 -12.61 -14.90 -3.56
C ILE A 81 -13.01 -13.47 -3.21
N GLU A 82 -12.42 -12.49 -3.91
CA GLU A 82 -12.52 -11.02 -3.78
C GLU A 82 -11.28 -10.37 -3.16
N PRO A 83 -10.88 -9.15 -3.57
CA PRO A 83 -11.23 -8.38 -4.78
C PRO A 83 -10.49 -8.89 -6.04
N GLU A 84 -10.66 -8.24 -7.20
CA GLU A 84 -9.91 -8.61 -8.43
C GLU A 84 -8.40 -8.56 -8.21
N PHE A 85 -7.96 -7.57 -7.44
CA PHE A 85 -6.60 -7.52 -6.94
C PHE A 85 -6.60 -6.97 -5.51
N GLY A 86 -6.23 -7.84 -4.57
CA GLY A 86 -6.16 -7.56 -3.14
C GLY A 86 -4.78 -7.89 -2.61
N GLY A 87 -4.29 -7.11 -1.65
CA GLY A 87 -2.92 -7.32 -1.18
C GLY A 87 -2.57 -6.57 0.09
N ILE A 88 -1.43 -6.99 0.63
CA ILE A 88 -0.72 -6.31 1.70
C ILE A 88 0.65 -5.90 1.14
N LEU A 89 1.01 -4.63 1.29
CA LEU A 89 2.36 -4.14 1.05
C LEU A 89 3.00 -3.80 2.39
N MET A 90 4.23 -4.28 2.61
CA MET A 90 5.03 -3.97 3.79
C MET A 90 6.27 -3.19 3.36
N PHE A 91 6.38 -1.94 3.79
CA PHE A 91 7.48 -1.05 3.46
C PHE A 91 8.40 -0.95 4.68
N PRO A 92 9.65 -1.45 4.62
CA PRO A 92 10.57 -1.38 5.74
C PRO A 92 10.82 0.08 6.16
N TRP A 93 10.78 0.34 7.46
CA TRP A 93 11.08 1.64 8.05
C TRP A 93 12.36 1.52 8.88
N GLY A 94 13.32 2.40 8.62
CA GLY A 94 14.65 2.36 9.24
C GLY A 94 15.64 3.20 8.44
N GLY A 95 16.93 3.02 8.69
CA GLY A 95 17.99 3.80 8.05
C GLY A 95 17.78 5.31 8.29
N GLU A 96 17.88 6.12 7.23
CA GLU A 96 17.68 7.57 7.30
C GLU A 96 16.34 7.98 7.95
N MET A 97 15.29 7.17 7.79
CA MET A 97 13.98 7.48 8.38
C MET A 97 13.96 7.39 9.91
N GLU A 98 14.90 6.67 10.50
CA GLU A 98 15.08 6.58 11.96
C GLU A 98 15.92 7.74 12.51
N GLU A 99 16.87 8.26 11.74
CA GLU A 99 17.78 9.32 12.15
C GLU A 99 17.11 10.71 12.20
N ILE A 100 16.09 10.93 11.36
CA ILE A 100 15.37 12.20 11.29
C ILE A 100 14.42 12.34 12.48
N SER A 101 14.55 13.42 13.25
CA SER A 101 13.62 13.75 14.35
C SER A 101 12.16 13.88 13.87
N GLU A 102 11.21 13.35 14.65
CA GLU A 102 9.77 13.44 14.40
C GLU A 102 9.23 14.88 14.36
N PHE A 103 9.97 15.83 14.95
CA PHE A 103 9.63 17.25 14.97
C PHE A 103 10.29 18.05 13.85
N ARG A 104 11.14 17.42 13.03
CA ARG A 104 11.88 18.13 11.97
C ARG A 104 10.95 18.65 10.88
N ILE A 105 9.95 17.85 10.49
CA ILE A 105 8.92 18.19 9.50
C ILE A 105 7.57 17.55 9.89
N PRO A 106 6.42 17.99 9.33
CA PRO A 106 5.08 17.50 9.72
C PRO A 106 4.78 16.02 9.51
N PHE A 107 5.72 15.22 9.00
CA PHE A 107 5.60 13.77 8.89
C PHE A 107 6.31 13.11 10.09
N PRO A 108 5.57 12.64 11.10
CA PRO A 108 6.13 12.24 12.40
C PRO A 108 6.58 10.77 12.44
N HIS A 109 6.26 9.96 11.43
CA HIS A 109 6.58 8.53 11.43
C HIS A 109 8.07 8.30 11.14
N ARG A 110 8.87 8.32 12.21
CA ARG A 110 10.34 8.20 12.21
C ARG A 110 10.80 6.96 12.98
N GLY A 111 11.79 7.10 13.86
CA GLY A 111 12.29 6.02 14.71
C GLY A 111 11.21 5.34 15.55
N GLY A 112 11.42 4.04 15.79
CA GLY A 112 10.48 3.19 16.52
C GLY A 112 9.28 2.66 15.72
N ASN A 113 9.29 2.81 14.39
CA ASN A 113 8.42 2.06 13.47
C ASN A 113 9.27 0.99 12.76
N LEU A 114 8.78 -0.24 12.68
CA LEU A 114 9.48 -1.33 11.97
C LEU A 114 9.22 -1.28 10.46
N TYR A 115 7.96 -1.11 10.10
CA TYR A 115 7.50 -1.00 8.71
C TYR A 115 6.13 -0.32 8.66
N MET A 116 5.84 0.28 7.52
CA MET A 116 4.48 0.66 7.15
C MET A 116 3.81 -0.53 6.49
N ILE A 117 2.59 -0.84 6.89
CA ILE A 117 1.75 -1.87 6.28
C ILE A 117 0.59 -1.19 5.56
N GLN A 118 0.35 -1.53 4.29
CA GLN A 118 -0.75 -1.03 3.49
C GLN A 118 -1.61 -2.21 3.02
N HIS A 119 -2.91 -2.13 3.29
CA HIS A 119 -3.92 -3.06 2.83
C HIS A 119 -4.64 -2.41 1.66
N MET A 120 -4.86 -3.15 0.59
CA MET A 120 -5.43 -2.59 -0.63
C MET A 120 -6.37 -3.57 -1.33
N ALA A 121 -7.39 -3.01 -1.95
CA ALA A 121 -8.36 -3.69 -2.77
C ALA A 121 -8.60 -2.89 -4.05
N TYR A 122 -8.56 -3.56 -5.19
CA TYR A 122 -8.81 -3.01 -6.52
C TYR A 122 -9.88 -3.83 -7.24
N TRP A 123 -10.78 -3.16 -7.95
CA TRP A 123 -11.88 -3.80 -8.65
C TRP A 123 -12.36 -2.98 -9.86
N SER A 124 -12.99 -3.65 -10.83
CA SER A 124 -13.64 -3.00 -11.95
C SER A 124 -14.99 -2.41 -11.57
N ASP A 125 -15.45 -1.41 -12.32
CA ASP A 125 -16.70 -0.72 -12.02
C ASP A 125 -17.92 -1.52 -12.50
N GLU A 126 -18.40 -2.44 -11.66
CA GLU A 126 -19.60 -3.25 -11.91
C GLU A 126 -20.84 -2.77 -11.12
N GLY A 127 -20.74 -1.65 -10.40
CA GLY A 127 -21.82 -1.03 -9.62
C GLY A 127 -21.61 -1.02 -8.09
N GLU A 128 -22.51 -0.33 -7.36
CA GLU A 128 -22.36 -0.03 -5.92
C GLU A 128 -22.27 -1.28 -5.03
N ARG A 129 -23.00 -2.35 -5.35
CA ARG A 129 -22.97 -3.60 -4.56
C ARG A 129 -21.61 -4.28 -4.58
N THR A 130 -20.85 -4.11 -5.67
CA THR A 130 -19.48 -4.63 -5.81
C THR A 130 -18.51 -3.80 -4.96
N GLU A 131 -18.68 -2.48 -4.94
CA GLU A 131 -17.87 -1.59 -4.09
C GLU A 131 -18.07 -1.85 -2.58
N GLU A 132 -19.32 -1.95 -2.11
CA GLU A 132 -19.60 -2.23 -0.68
C GLU A 132 -18.96 -3.53 -0.21
N ARG A 133 -19.00 -4.56 -1.08
CA ARG A 133 -18.43 -5.88 -0.84
C ARG A 133 -16.90 -5.82 -0.71
N HIS A 134 -16.20 -5.17 -1.66
CA HIS A 134 -14.73 -5.03 -1.61
C HIS A 134 -14.25 -4.14 -0.45
N VAL A 135 -14.99 -3.09 -0.12
CA VAL A 135 -14.70 -2.26 1.05
C VAL A 135 -14.91 -3.03 2.35
N GLY A 136 -15.95 -3.88 2.41
CA GLY A 136 -16.19 -4.81 3.52
C GLY A 136 -15.04 -5.80 3.70
N TRP A 137 -14.63 -6.46 2.62
CA TRP A 137 -13.49 -7.37 2.60
C TRP A 137 -12.20 -6.70 3.11
N LEU A 138 -11.91 -5.48 2.63
CA LEU A 138 -10.71 -4.74 3.06
C LEU A 138 -10.77 -4.37 4.55
N ARG A 139 -11.97 -4.06 5.07
CA ARG A 139 -12.15 -3.75 6.49
C ARG A 139 -11.83 -4.97 7.35
N GLU A 140 -12.33 -6.14 6.98
CA GLU A 140 -12.01 -7.39 7.67
C GLU A 140 -10.52 -7.71 7.63
N LEU A 141 -9.87 -7.57 6.46
CA LEU A 141 -8.42 -7.75 6.33
C LEU A 141 -7.64 -6.78 7.24
N TYR A 142 -8.05 -5.52 7.26
CA TYR A 142 -7.45 -4.49 8.09
C TYR A 142 -7.61 -4.77 9.59
N ASP A 143 -8.78 -5.25 10.01
CA ASP A 143 -9.08 -5.52 11.41
C ASP A 143 -8.23 -6.69 11.96
N LEU A 144 -7.82 -7.64 11.11
CA LEU A 144 -6.89 -8.71 11.48
C LEU A 144 -5.50 -8.20 11.94
N ALA A 145 -5.08 -7.02 11.45
CA ALA A 145 -3.84 -6.37 11.86
C ALA A 145 -4.03 -5.41 13.05
N GLY A 146 -5.27 -5.12 13.46
CA GLY A 146 -5.63 -3.98 14.32
C GLY A 146 -5.02 -3.97 15.72
N ASP A 147 -4.64 -5.13 16.26
CA ASP A 147 -3.99 -5.25 17.56
C ASP A 147 -2.46 -5.09 17.51
N TYR A 148 -1.88 -5.08 16.31
CA TYR A 148 -0.44 -5.06 16.09
C TYR A 148 0.08 -3.76 15.45
N VAL A 149 -0.84 -2.87 15.08
CA VAL A 149 -0.51 -1.60 14.42
C VAL A 149 -0.77 -0.40 15.33
N SER A 150 -0.04 0.67 15.09
CA SER A 150 -0.27 1.95 15.77
C SER A 150 -1.64 2.52 15.38
N ARG A 151 -2.58 2.52 16.32
CA ARG A 151 -3.90 3.13 16.13
C ARG A 151 -3.73 4.65 16.09
N GLY A 152 -3.72 5.29 14.92
CA GLY A 152 -3.62 6.75 14.92
C GLY A 152 -3.64 7.53 13.61
N PHE A 153 -3.06 7.04 12.52
CA PHE A 153 -2.87 7.91 11.35
C PHE A 153 -3.12 7.15 10.05
N LEU A 154 -4.41 7.08 9.68
CA LEU A 154 -4.83 6.57 8.38
C LEU A 154 -4.31 7.48 7.27
N CYS A 155 -3.51 6.92 6.36
CA CYS A 155 -3.46 7.42 5.00
C CYS A 155 -4.73 6.93 4.30
N VAL A 156 -5.71 7.82 4.14
CA VAL A 156 -6.89 7.54 3.30
C VAL A 156 -6.54 7.95 1.88
N ALA A 157 -6.20 6.99 1.02
CA ALA A 157 -6.36 7.20 -0.41
C ALA A 157 -7.67 6.53 -0.85
N CYS A 158 -8.68 7.35 -1.11
CA CYS A 158 -9.79 7.00 -1.98
C CYS A 158 -9.44 7.54 -3.36
N ALA A 159 -9.40 6.68 -4.37
CA ALA A 159 -9.62 7.13 -5.73
C ALA A 159 -10.53 6.15 -6.47
N ALA A 160 -11.64 6.70 -6.97
CA ALA A 160 -12.39 6.17 -8.08
C ALA A 160 -13.12 7.32 -8.79
N ALA A 161 -13.12 7.24 -10.13
CA ALA A 161 -13.77 8.08 -11.14
C ALA A 161 -13.14 9.46 -11.47
N ARG A 162 -12.30 9.44 -12.51
CA ARG A 162 -11.90 10.61 -13.31
C ARG A 162 -13.03 10.94 -14.29
N GLU A 163 -14.05 11.68 -13.87
CA GLU A 163 -14.85 12.46 -14.83
C GLU A 163 -14.13 13.80 -15.09
N GLY A 164 -13.56 13.92 -16.29
CA GLY A 164 -13.26 15.21 -16.91
C GLY A 164 -12.38 16.19 -16.11
N GLY A 165 -11.07 16.04 -16.22
CA GLY A 165 -10.15 17.19 -16.33
C GLY A 165 -10.06 18.20 -15.18
N ARG A 166 -10.45 17.88 -13.95
CA ARG A 166 -10.16 18.72 -12.77
C ARG A 166 -9.58 17.87 -11.63
N GLY A 167 -8.50 18.37 -11.04
CA GLY A 167 -7.69 17.67 -10.04
C GLY A 167 -8.51 17.13 -8.86
N MET A 168 -8.08 15.98 -8.34
CA MET A 168 -8.71 15.32 -7.21
C MET A 168 -8.40 16.06 -5.91
N SER A 169 -9.44 16.33 -5.12
CA SER A 169 -9.34 16.78 -3.73
C SER A 169 -9.29 15.57 -2.81
N VAL A 170 -8.23 15.48 -2.00
CA VAL A 170 -8.17 14.61 -0.83
C VAL A 170 -9.23 15.10 0.16
N ARG A 171 -10.28 14.32 0.44
CA ARG A 171 -11.24 14.66 1.50
C ARG A 171 -10.73 14.11 2.83
N SER A 172 -10.46 15.03 3.76
CA SER A 172 -10.09 14.71 5.14
C SER A 172 -11.31 14.26 5.94
N LYS A 173 -11.02 13.67 7.11
CA LYS A 173 -11.87 12.97 8.08
C LYS A 173 -13.13 13.70 8.59
N GLU A 174 -13.45 14.90 8.10
CA GLU A 174 -14.57 15.71 8.60
C GLU A 174 -15.93 15.33 8.00
N GLU A 175 -15.97 14.60 6.87
CA GLU A 175 -17.25 14.26 6.21
C GLU A 175 -17.85 12.91 6.64
N LEU A 176 -17.14 12.11 7.44
CA LEU A 176 -17.64 10.81 7.91
C LEU A 176 -17.80 10.83 9.44
N GLY A 177 -18.97 11.34 9.88
CA GLY A 177 -19.63 11.00 11.14
C GLY A 177 -18.74 10.92 12.38
N GLY A 178 -18.67 12.03 13.12
CA GLY A 178 -17.81 12.20 14.28
C GLY A 178 -17.94 11.11 15.36
N ALA A 179 -16.78 10.69 15.87
CA ALA A 179 -16.64 10.16 17.22
C ALA A 179 -15.68 11.09 17.99
N ARG A 180 -16.28 11.83 18.93
CA ARG A 180 -15.63 12.71 19.91
C ARG A 180 -14.77 11.85 20.84
N LEU A 181 -13.46 12.11 20.88
CA LEU A 181 -12.60 11.61 21.95
C LEU A 181 -12.95 12.37 23.26
N LYS A 182 -13.18 11.62 24.33
CA LYS A 182 -12.98 12.07 25.71
C LYS A 182 -11.72 11.38 26.24
#